data_AF-A0A9W6T9U8-F1
#
_entry.id   AF-A0A9W6T9U8-F1
#
_cell.length_a   1.000
_cell.length_b   1.000
_cell.length_c   1.000
_cell.angle_alpha   90.00
_cell.angle_beta   90.00
_cell.angle_gamma   90.00
#
_symmetry.space_group_name_H-M   'P 1'
#
loop_
_entity.id
_entity.type
_entity.pdbx_description
1 polymer ?
#
loop_
_entity_poly.entity_id
_entity_poly.type
_entity_poly.pdbx_seq_one_letter_code
_entity_poly.pdbx_strand_id
1 'polypeptide(L)'
;MLVGFEDKSANAITTFGYCEGPGKEVLLFQGITEGTIVASRGPTDFGWDSIFEPKGFDKTYAELKGPEKNKISHRSKALAKLREFLLSQ
;
A
#
# COMPACT_ATOMS: atom_id res chain seq x y z
N MET A 1 0.46 -20.61 -5.56
CA MET A 1 1.39 -19.78 -6.35
C MET A 1 2.78 -19.74 -5.75
N LEU A 2 2.96 -19.34 -4.48
CA LEU A 2 4.31 -19.19 -3.89
C LEU A 2 4.88 -20.45 -3.22
N VAL A 3 4.18 -21.59 -3.16
CA VAL A 3 4.59 -22.79 -2.38
C VAL A 3 6.05 -23.21 -2.62
N GLY A 4 6.51 -23.20 -3.88
CA GLY A 4 7.86 -23.64 -4.25
C GLY A 4 8.99 -22.62 -4.11
N PHE A 5 8.73 -21.44 -3.53
CA PHE A 5 9.73 -20.38 -3.38
C PHE A 5 10.04 -20.14 -1.90
N GLU A 6 11.28 -19.99 -1.50
CA GLU A 6 11.61 -19.65 -0.09
C GLU A 6 11.21 -18.20 0.21
N ASP A 7 11.52 -17.29 -0.70
CA ASP A 7 11.19 -15.87 -0.56
C ASP A 7 9.68 -15.63 -0.74
N LYS A 8 9.08 -15.01 0.27
CA LYS A 8 7.67 -14.60 0.28
C LYS A 8 7.53 -13.07 0.36
N SER A 9 8.63 -12.33 0.25
CA SER A 9 8.61 -10.87 0.32
C SER A 9 7.72 -10.30 -0.80
N ALA A 10 7.02 -9.21 -0.49
CA ALA A 10 6.13 -8.54 -1.42
C ALA A 10 6.01 -7.04 -1.08
N ASN A 11 5.62 -6.26 -2.08
CA ASN A 11 5.34 -4.84 -1.92
C ASN A 11 3.89 -4.54 -2.27
N ALA A 12 3.17 -3.90 -1.34
CA ALA A 12 1.93 -3.21 -1.67
C ALA A 12 2.28 -1.82 -2.22
N ILE A 13 1.81 -1.49 -3.42
CA ILE A 13 2.18 -0.25 -4.13
C ILE A 13 0.91 0.50 -4.54
N THR A 14 0.85 1.80 -4.28
CA THR A 14 -0.14 2.72 -4.84
C THR A 14 0.57 3.85 -5.55
N THR A 15 0.13 4.18 -6.77
CA THR A 15 0.58 5.35 -7.53
C THR A 15 -0.61 6.25 -7.80
N PHE A 16 -0.57 7.49 -7.33
CA PHE A 16 -1.48 8.54 -7.79
C PHE A 16 -0.90 9.22 -9.01
N GLY A 17 -1.73 9.49 -10.02
CA GLY A 17 -1.40 10.35 -11.16
C GLY A 17 -2.14 11.67 -11.06
N TYR A 18 -1.44 12.78 -11.28
CA TYR A 18 -2.00 14.14 -11.28
C TYR A 18 -1.54 14.89 -12.54
N CYS A 19 -2.43 15.67 -13.12
CA CYS A 19 -2.14 16.52 -14.27
C CYS A 19 -2.92 17.84 -14.11
N GLU A 20 -2.24 18.98 -14.26
CA GLU A 20 -2.85 20.30 -14.12
C GLU A 20 -3.83 20.64 -15.27
N GLY A 21 -3.70 19.96 -16.41
CA GLY A 21 -4.55 20.17 -17.58
C GLY A 21 -3.90 19.79 -18.91
N PRO A 22 -4.58 20.04 -20.04
CA PRO A 22 -4.06 19.71 -21.37
C PRO A 22 -2.67 20.29 -21.64
N GLY A 23 -1.77 19.47 -22.20
CA GLY A 23 -0.40 19.86 -22.51
C GLY A 23 0.57 19.85 -21.32
N LYS A 24 0.12 19.47 -20.12
CA LYS A 24 0.97 19.29 -18.93
C LYS A 24 1.28 17.82 -18.72
N GLU A 25 2.50 17.54 -18.24
CA GLU A 25 2.90 16.17 -17.91
C GLU A 25 2.12 15.61 -16.73
N VAL A 26 1.94 14.29 -16.70
CA VAL A 26 1.37 13.59 -15.55
C VAL A 26 2.45 13.41 -14.50
N LEU A 27 2.23 13.98 -13.32
CA LEU A 27 3.06 13.77 -12.14
C LEU A 27 2.60 12.52 -11.40
N LEU A 28 3.55 11.68 -11.01
CA LEU A 28 3.29 10.40 -10.33
C LEU A 28 3.76 10.45 -8.87
N PHE A 29 2.87 10.05 -7.97
CA PHE A 29 3.15 9.98 -6.53
C PHE A 29 2.97 8.55 -6.05
N GLN A 30 4.08 7.88 -5.75
CA GLN A 30 4.07 6.47 -5.37
C GLN A 30 4.32 6.28 -3.88
N GLY A 31 3.49 5.44 -3.25
CA GLY A 31 3.67 4.94 -1.89
C GLY A 31 3.82 3.43 -1.91
N ILE A 32 4.77 2.94 -1.11
CA ILE A 32 5.13 1.53 -1.02
C ILE A 32 5.08 1.09 0.44
N THR A 33 4.54 -0.09 0.69
CA THR A 33 4.70 -0.80 1.96
C THR A 33 5.27 -2.18 1.68
N GLU A 34 6.45 -2.43 2.22
CA GLU A 34 7.10 -3.74 2.21
C GLU A 34 6.36 -4.69 3.15
N GLY A 35 6.37 -5.97 2.81
CA GLY A 35 5.76 -7.01 3.62
C GLY A 35 6.06 -8.40 3.09
N THR A 36 5.28 -9.35 3.55
CA THR A 36 5.43 -10.76 3.26
C THR A 36 4.05 -11.36 2.96
N ILE A 37 4.00 -12.26 1.98
CA ILE A 37 2.80 -13.05 1.71
C ILE A 37 2.72 -14.20 2.70
N VAL A 38 1.62 -14.27 3.44
CA VAL A 38 1.37 -15.24 4.50
C VAL A 38 0.10 -16.05 4.23
N ALA A 39 -0.12 -17.12 5.00
CA ALA A 39 -1.40 -17.81 5.01
C ALA A 39 -2.52 -16.82 5.43
N SER A 40 -3.70 -16.97 4.82
CA SER A 40 -4.81 -16.03 5.01
C SER A 40 -5.24 -15.95 6.48
N ARG A 41 -5.33 -14.73 7.02
CA ARG A 41 -5.86 -14.43 8.37
C ARG A 41 -6.73 -13.18 8.35
N GLY A 42 -7.67 -13.10 9.30
CA GLY A 42 -8.64 -12.00 9.35
C GLY A 42 -9.77 -12.08 8.31
N PRO A 43 -10.64 -11.04 8.24
CA PRO A 43 -11.72 -10.96 7.27
C PRO A 43 -11.23 -10.96 5.81
N THR A 44 -11.99 -11.59 4.92
CA THR A 44 -11.67 -11.69 3.47
C THR A 44 -12.61 -10.83 2.62
N ASP A 45 -13.21 -9.80 3.22
CA ASP A 45 -14.13 -8.86 2.60
C ASP A 45 -13.43 -7.83 1.70
N PHE A 46 -12.15 -7.55 1.95
CA PHE A 46 -11.36 -6.58 1.19
C PHE A 46 -10.15 -7.18 0.46
N GLY A 47 -10.41 -7.93 -0.61
CA GLY A 47 -9.39 -8.36 -1.57
C GLY A 47 -8.27 -9.19 -0.95
N TRP A 48 -7.01 -8.79 -1.19
CA TRP A 48 -5.80 -9.53 -0.80
C TRP A 48 -5.28 -9.18 0.60
N ASP A 49 -5.96 -8.30 1.35
CA ASP A 49 -5.51 -7.83 2.66
C ASP A 49 -5.20 -8.97 3.64
N SER A 50 -5.96 -10.08 3.56
CA SER A 50 -5.82 -11.22 4.48
C SER A 50 -4.55 -12.04 4.29
N ILE A 51 -3.82 -11.84 3.19
CA ILE A 51 -2.58 -12.59 2.89
C ILE A 51 -1.34 -11.69 2.90
N PHE A 52 -1.47 -10.40 3.19
CA PHE A 52 -0.35 -9.46 3.21
C PHE A 52 -0.05 -9.01 4.64
N GLU A 53 1.12 -9.41 5.15
CA GLU A 53 1.66 -8.97 6.44
C GLU A 53 2.71 -7.86 6.20
N PRO A 54 2.44 -6.60 6.61
CA PRO A 54 3.40 -5.52 6.45
C PRO A 54 4.61 -5.72 7.36
N LYS A 55 5.79 -5.34 6.87
CA LYS A 55 7.05 -5.46 7.59
C LYS A 55 6.99 -4.75 8.95
N GLY A 56 7.40 -5.45 10.01
CA GLY A 56 7.39 -4.94 11.39
C GLY A 56 6.06 -5.14 12.14
N PHE A 57 5.12 -5.88 11.56
CA PHE A 57 3.85 -6.25 12.19
C PHE A 57 3.70 -7.78 12.26
N ASP A 58 2.88 -8.26 13.18
CA ASP A 58 2.46 -9.65 13.34
C ASP A 58 1.03 -9.92 12.83
N LYS A 59 0.44 -8.91 12.17
CA LYS A 59 -0.95 -8.88 11.68
C LYS A 59 -0.97 -8.63 10.20
N THR A 60 -1.86 -9.32 9.50
CA THR A 60 -2.20 -9.02 8.11
C THR A 60 -2.92 -7.68 8.02
N TYR A 61 -2.97 -7.08 6.83
CA TYR A 61 -3.79 -5.88 6.61
C TYR A 61 -5.26 -6.06 6.98
N ALA A 62 -5.81 -7.27 6.83
CA ALA A 62 -7.19 -7.57 7.22
C ALA A 62 -7.39 -7.57 8.75
N GLU A 63 -6.34 -7.89 9.51
CA GLU A 63 -6.36 -7.92 10.98
C GLU A 63 -6.10 -6.54 11.61
N LEU A 64 -5.59 -5.57 10.83
CA LEU A 64 -5.36 -4.19 11.28
C LEU A 64 -6.66 -3.38 11.27
N LYS A 65 -6.91 -2.62 12.34
CA LYS A 65 -8.00 -1.64 12.34
C LYS A 65 -7.71 -0.51 11.35
N GLY A 66 -8.75 0.06 10.75
CA GLY A 66 -8.64 1.14 9.76
C GLY A 66 -7.64 2.25 10.13
N PRO A 67 -7.68 2.84 11.34
CA PRO A 67 -6.73 3.86 11.77
C PRO A 67 -5.27 3.39 11.86
N GLU A 68 -5.03 2.14 12.24
CA GLU A 68 -3.67 1.56 12.33
C GLU A 68 -3.13 1.29 10.92
N LYS A 69 -3.95 0.66 10.07
CA LYS A 69 -3.62 0.42 8.65
C LYS A 69 -3.30 1.73 7.94
N ASN A 70 -4.10 2.78 8.16
CA ASN A 70 -3.92 4.08 7.51
C ASN A 70 -2.60 4.75 7.86
N LYS A 71 -1.98 4.47 9.02
CA LYS A 71 -0.67 5.03 9.37
C LYS A 71 0.46 4.47 8.51
N ILE A 72 0.32 3.22 8.05
CA ILE A 72 1.40 2.51 7.34
C ILE A 72 1.09 2.20 5.88
N SER A 73 -0.15 2.38 5.43
CA SER A 73 -0.59 1.91 4.13
C SER A 73 0.18 2.58 2.98
N HIS A 74 0.48 1.78 1.97
CA HIS A 74 1.00 2.22 0.68
C HIS A 74 0.17 3.37 0.07
N ARG A 75 -1.16 3.33 0.20
CA ARG A 75 -2.06 4.40 -0.25
C ARG A 75 -1.89 5.71 0.53
N SER A 76 -1.84 5.67 1.86
CA SER A 76 -1.67 6.87 2.67
C SER A 76 -0.30 7.52 2.44
N LYS A 77 0.76 6.71 2.25
CA LYS A 77 2.09 7.20 1.84
C LYS A 77 2.05 7.90 0.48
N ALA A 78 1.37 7.33 -0.50
CA ALA A 78 1.22 7.94 -1.83
C ALA A 78 0.43 9.26 -1.75
N LEU A 79 -0.65 9.27 -0.97
CA LEU A 79 -1.48 10.45 -0.76
C LEU A 79 -0.74 11.56 0.00
N ALA A 80 0.11 11.22 0.97
CA ALA A 80 0.93 12.20 1.69
C ALA A 80 1.86 12.97 0.74
N LYS A 81 2.49 12.27 -0.22
CA LYS A 81 3.33 12.91 -1.25
C LYS A 81 2.53 13.82 -2.17
N LEU A 82 1.35 13.38 -2.62
CA LEU A 82 0.44 14.23 -3.41
C LEU A 82 -0.01 15.47 -2.60
N ARG A 83 -0.34 15.30 -1.32
CA ARG A 83 -0.73 16.40 -0.44
C ARG A 83 0.39 17.41 -0.27
N GLU A 84 1.62 16.95 -0.04
CA GLU A 84 2.79 17.82 0.08
C GLU A 84 2.99 18.65 -1.19
N PHE A 85 2.93 18.00 -2.36
CA PHE A 85 2.99 18.69 -3.65
C PHE A 85 1.92 19.78 -3.78
N LEU A 86 0.65 19.44 -3.50
CA LEU A 86 -0.47 20.39 -3.63
C LEU A 86 -0.41 21.56 -2.63
N LEU A 87 0.23 21.38 -1.47
CA LEU A 87 0.41 22.44 -0.46
C LEU A 87 1.66 23.30 -0.68
N SER A 88 2.58 22.82 -1.52
CA SER A 88 3.82 23.54 -1.87
C SER A 88 3.67 24.47 -3.08
N GLN A 89 2.48 24.50 -3.70
CA GLN A 89 2.08 25.43 -4.75
C GLN A 89 1.50 26.71 -4.14
#